data_AF-A0A9E5THV3-F1
#
_entry.id   AF-A0A9E5THV3-F1
#
_cell.length_a   1.000
_cell.length_b   1.000
_cell.length_c   1.000
_cell.angle_alpha   90.00
_cell.angle_beta   90.00
_cell.angle_gamma   90.00
#
_symmetry.space_group_name_H-M   'P 1'
#
loop_
_entity.id
_entity.type
_entity.pdbx_description
1 polymer ?
#
loop_
_entity_poly.entity_id
_entity_poly.type
_entity_poly.pdbx_seq_one_letter_code
_entity_poly.pdbx_strand_id
1 'polypeptide(L)' 'LYLRMRALEYLDFFGQLQGLSPQQRQQRSEELLVRFKMWEARDLRLGEYSKGMRQKLALIRAML' A
#
# COMPACT_ATOMS: atom_id res chain seq x y z
N LEU A 1 -6.14 -11.30 -1.61
CA LEU A 1 -5.92 -9.94 -1.07
C LEU A 1 -6.61 -9.83 0.28
N TYR A 2 -6.01 -9.14 1.23
CA TYR A 2 -6.69 -8.72 2.45
C TYR A 2 -7.71 -7.61 2.12
N LEU A 3 -8.81 -7.97 1.44
CA LEU A 3 -9.76 -7.02 0.83
C LEU A 3 -10.40 -6.05 1.82
N ARG A 4 -10.37 -6.39 3.11
CA ARG A 4 -10.91 -5.55 4.19
C ARG A 4 -9.95 -4.48 4.69
N MET A 5 -8.66 -4.57 4.34
CA MET A 5 -7.66 -3.57 4.71
C MET A 5 -7.74 -2.35 3.79
N ARG A 6 -7.20 -1.23 4.26
CA ARG A 6 -6.82 -0.06 3.46
C ARG A 6 -5.38 -0.20 2.96
N ALA A 7 -4.98 0.65 2.01
CA ALA A 7 -3.64 0.54 1.42
C ALA A 7 -2.53 0.74 2.45
N LEU A 8 -2.65 1.70 3.36
CA LEU A 8 -1.63 1.95 4.38
C LEU A 8 -1.50 0.78 5.36
N GLU A 9 -2.63 0.19 5.80
CA GLU A 9 -2.64 -0.98 6.68
C GLU A 9 -1.99 -2.20 6.00
N TYR A 10 -2.28 -2.38 4.71
CA TYR A 10 -1.69 -3.45 3.91
C TYR A 10 -0.19 -3.29 3.73
N LEU A 11 0.27 -2.06 3.45
CA LEU A 11 1.69 -1.77 3.24
C LEU A 11 2.48 -1.79 4.55
N ASP A 12 1.90 -1.33 5.66
CA ASP A 12 2.50 -1.43 6.99
C ASP A 12 2.69 -2.90 7.40
N PHE A 13 1.67 -3.75 7.19
CA PHE A 13 1.77 -5.18 7.45
C PHE A 13 2.91 -5.84 6.68
N PHE A 14 3.01 -5.62 5.36
CA PHE A 14 4.08 -6.21 4.56
C PHE A 14 5.45 -5.61 4.87
N GLY A 15 5.54 -4.30 5.13
CA GLY A 15 6.79 -3.68 5.53
C GLY A 15 7.29 -4.20 6.88
N GLN A 16 6.39 -4.53 7.81
CA GLN A 16 6.76 -5.14 9.08
C GLN A 16 7.35 -6.55 8.87
N LEU A 17 6.75 -7.33 7.97
CA LEU A 17 7.28 -8.65 7.59
C LEU A 17 8.65 -8.57 6.92
N GLN A 18 8.95 -7.47 6.22
CA GLN A 18 10.25 -7.21 5.61
C GLN A 18 11.29 -6.63 6.59
N GLY A 19 10.94 -6.41 7.86
CA GLY A 19 11.85 -5.88 8.87
C GLY A 19 12.09 -4.37 8.79
N LEU A 20 11.28 -3.62 8.04
CA LEU A 20 11.39 -2.17 7.95
C LEU A 20 10.96 -1.50 9.26
N SER A 21 11.65 -0.45 9.67
CA SER A 21 11.28 0.34 10.84
C SER A 21 9.92 1.05 10.61
N PRO A 22 9.17 1.41 11.67
CA PRO A 22 7.91 2.13 11.51
C PRO A 22 8.03 3.40 10.66
N GLN A 23 9.12 4.16 10.84
CA GLN A 23 9.40 5.37 10.07
C GLN A 23 9.65 5.07 8.58
N GLN A 24 10.42 4.02 8.27
CA GLN A 24 10.67 3.59 6.89
C GLN A 24 9.39 3.16 6.19
N ARG A 25 8.52 2.39 6.87
CA ARG A 25 7.25 1.91 6.31
C ARG A 25 6.31 3.07 5.99
N GLN A 26 6.17 4.02 6.91
CA GLN A 26 5.32 5.18 6.71
C GLN A 26 5.81 6.01 5.51
N GLN A 27 7.10 6.38 5.51
CA GLN A 27 7.69 7.21 4.46
C GLN A 27 7.62 6.53 3.08
N ARG A 28 8.02 5.27 2.97
CA ARG A 28 7.98 4.53 1.70
C ARG A 28 6.55 4.31 1.20
N SER A 29 5.62 3.98 2.08
CA SER A 29 4.23 3.77 1.69
C SER A 29 3.62 5.03 1.11
N GLU A 30 3.83 6.18 1.75
CA GLU A 30 3.37 7.48 1.25
C GLU A 30 4.01 7.83 -0.10
N GLU A 31 5.34 7.77 -0.19
CA GLU A 31 6.07 8.09 -1.43
C GLU A 31 5.58 7.24 -2.61
N LEU A 32 5.47 5.93 -2.42
CA LEU A 32 5.04 5.01 -3.47
C LEU A 32 3.57 5.20 -3.83
N LEU A 33 2.69 5.41 -2.85
CA LEU A 33 1.28 5.69 -3.14
C LEU A 33 1.11 6.99 -3.93
N VAL A 34 1.86 8.05 -3.60
CA VAL A 34 1.86 9.30 -4.37
C VAL A 34 2.39 9.05 -5.79
N ARG A 35 3.54 8.39 -5.93
CA ARG A 35 4.18 8.10 -7.22
C ARG A 35 3.29 7.32 -8.18
N PHE A 36 2.50 6.37 -7.67
CA PHE A 36 1.58 5.57 -8.48
C PHE A 36 0.18 6.19 -8.66
N LYS A 37 -0.01 7.43 -8.18
CA LYS A 37 -1.30 8.15 -8.18
C LYS A 37 -2.39 7.37 -7.45
N MET A 38 -2.04 6.81 -6.29
CA MET A 38 -2.89 6.00 -5.42
C MET A 38 -3.16 6.65 -4.06
N TRP A 39 -2.53 7.80 -3.76
CA TRP A 39 -2.66 8.49 -2.48
C TRP A 39 -4.11 8.84 -2.13
N GLU A 40 -4.87 9.40 -3.07
CA GLU A 40 -6.29 9.74 -2.84
C GLU A 40 -7.18 8.52 -2.57
N ALA A 41 -6.77 7.33 -3.04
CA ALA A 41 -7.51 6.10 -2.82
C ALA A 41 -7.13 5.38 -1.51
N ARG A 42 -6.15 5.90 -0.74
CA ARG A 42 -5.55 5.21 0.41
C ARG A 42 -6.55 4.81 1.49
N ASP A 43 -7.64 5.58 1.63
CA ASP A 43 -8.67 5.40 2.64
C ASP A 43 -9.77 4.42 2.21
N LEU A 44 -9.83 4.05 0.93
CA LEU A 44 -10.72 3.01 0.44
C LEU A 44 -10.19 1.63 0.85
N ARG A 45 -11.10 0.68 1.05
CA ARG A 45 -10.73 -0.72 1.26
C ARG A 45 -10.22 -1.31 -0.05
N LEU A 46 -9.29 -2.26 0.05
CA LEU A 46 -8.73 -2.95 -1.12
C LEU A 46 -9.78 -3.72 -1.94
N GLY A 47 -10.91 -4.06 -1.33
CA GLY A 47 -12.08 -4.61 -2.02
C GLY A 47 -12.71 -3.64 -3.02
N GLU A 48 -12.63 -2.34 -2.77
CA GLU A 48 -13.21 -1.27 -3.59
C GLU A 48 -12.29 -0.86 -4.75
N TYR A 49 -11.02 -1.28 -4.71
CA TYR A 49 -10.06 -0.99 -5.76
C TYR A 49 -10.49 -1.62 -7.09
N SER A 50 -10.32 -0.89 -8.19
CA SER A 50 -10.42 -1.50 -9.53
C SER A 50 -9.33 -2.56 -9.74
N LYS A 51 -9.47 -3.38 -10.80
CA LYS A 51 -8.43 -4.35 -11.17
C LYS A 51 -7.06 -3.68 -11.35
N GLY A 52 -7.02 -2.53 -12.04
CA GLY A 52 -5.78 -1.78 -12.26
C GLY A 52 -5.18 -1.20 -10.98
N MET A 53 -6.03 -0.72 -10.07
CA MET A 53 -5.60 -0.25 -8.74
C MET A 53 -4.98 -1.37 -7.91
N ARG A 54 -5.57 -2.58 -7.94
CA ARG A 54 -4.98 -3.76 -7.28
C ARG A 54 -3.64 -4.17 -7.88
N GLN A 55 -3.47 -4.05 -9.21
CA GLN A 55 -2.18 -4.29 -9.87
C GLN A 55 -1.13 -3.25 -9.44
N LYS A 56 -1.48 -1.95 -9.42
CA LYS A 56 -0.59 -0.90 -8.90
C LYS A 56 -0.19 -1.15 -7.46
N LEU A 57 -1.12 -1.53 -6.59
CA LEU A 57 -0.82 -1.86 -5.20
C LEU A 57 0.11 -3.07 -5.07
N ALA A 58 -0.04 -4.07 -5.93
CA ALA A 58 0.86 -5.22 -5.96
C ALA A 58 2.30 -4.81 -6.32
N LEU A 59 2.46 -3.87 -7.26
CA LEU A 59 3.77 -3.28 -7.60
C LEU A 59 4.33 -2.46 -6.45
N ILE A 60 3.52 -1.58 -5.84
CA ILE A 60 3.93 -0.78 -4.68
C ILE A 60 4.44 -1.69 -3.55
N ARG A 61 3.71 -2.75 -3.22
CA ARG A 61 4.14 -3.71 -2.20
C ARG A 61 5.47 -4.38 -2.55
N ALA A 62 5.71 -4.70 -3.82
CA ALA A 62 6.97 -5.32 -4.24
C ALA A 62 8.17 -4.34 -4.17
N MET A 63 7.91 -3.04 -4.07
CA MET A 63 8.91 -1.97 -3.95
C MET A 63 9.08 -1.45 -2.52
N LEU A 64 8.29 -1.94 -1.56
CA LEU A 64 8.51 -1.71 -0.12
C LEU A 64 9.81 -2.37 0.32
#